data_AF-A0A942GKB0-F1
#
_entry.id   AF-A0A942GKB0-F1
#
_cell.length_a   1.000
_cell.length_b   1.000
_cell.length_c   1.000
_cell.angle_alpha   90.00
_cell.angle_beta   90.00
_cell.angle_gamma   90.00
#
_symmetry.space_group_name_H-M   'P 1'
#
loop_
_entity.id
_entity.type
_entity.pdbx_description
1 polymer ?
#
loop_
_entity_poly.entity_id
_entity_poly.type
_entity_poly.pdbx_seq_one_letter_code
_entity_poly.pdbx_strand_id
1 'polypeptide(L)'
;MSWHDLVECAREKKKQEQELRRVRLLGAATRALDKLALKISFDEAYIFGSASKPFGFNALSDLDIGFFGLKDRDFFEAMAFLSRETGLDNVDIVQLEEHRLADKILREGIRWKKSD
;
A
#
# COMPACT_ATOMS: atom_id res chain seq x y z
N MET A 1 36.72 14.56 -6.17
CA MET A 1 35.52 13.71 -6.20
C MET A 1 35.56 12.90 -7.48
N SER A 2 35.62 11.58 -7.38
CA SER A 2 35.74 10.65 -8.51
C SER A 2 34.39 10.49 -9.23
N TRP A 3 34.42 10.03 -10.49
CA TRP A 3 33.23 9.59 -11.22
C TRP A 3 32.45 8.51 -10.44
N HIS A 4 33.16 7.62 -9.76
CA HIS A 4 32.56 6.61 -8.89
C HIS A 4 31.75 7.24 -7.76
N ASP A 5 32.30 8.25 -7.09
CA ASP A 5 31.63 8.95 -5.98
C ASP A 5 30.36 9.66 -6.46
N LEU A 6 30.38 10.25 -7.65
CA LEU A 6 29.22 10.90 -8.26
C LEU A 6 28.08 9.92 -8.54
N VAL A 7 28.40 8.73 -9.05
CA VAL A 7 27.41 7.68 -9.34
C VAL A 7 26.77 7.16 -8.06
N GLU A 8 27.56 6.92 -7.02
CA GLU A 8 27.06 6.46 -5.73
C GLU A 8 26.21 7.53 -5.04
N CYS A 9 26.61 8.81 -5.08
CA CYS A 9 25.77 9.91 -4.61
C CYS A 9 24.42 10.00 -5.36
N ALA A 10 24.41 9.81 -6.67
CA ALA A 10 23.18 9.84 -7.46
C ALA A 10 22.25 8.67 -7.13
N ARG A 11 22.82 7.46 -6.93
CA ARG A 11 22.07 6.27 -6.50
C ARG A 11 21.41 6.46 -5.14
N GLU A 12 22.17 6.97 -4.18
CA GLU A 12 21.65 7.20 -2.83
C GLU A 12 20.54 8.24 -2.83
N LYS A 13 20.70 9.36 -3.55
CA LYS A 13 19.64 10.36 -3.70
C LYS A 13 18.35 9.76 -4.25
N LYS A 14 18.44 8.99 -5.34
CA LYS A 14 17.29 8.32 -5.94
C LYS A 14 16.61 7.35 -4.98
N LYS A 15 17.39 6.60 -4.20
CA LYS A 15 16.88 5.68 -3.18
C LYS A 15 16.11 6.41 -2.08
N GLN A 16 16.62 7.55 -1.62
CA GLN A 16 15.94 8.39 -0.63
C GLN A 16 14.64 9.01 -1.18
N GLU A 17 14.64 9.45 -2.43
CA GLU A 17 13.42 9.95 -3.10
C GLU A 17 12.33 8.88 -3.21
N GLN A 18 12.71 7.64 -3.54
CA GLN A 18 11.80 6.50 -3.56
C GLN A 18 11.21 6.21 -2.17
N GLU A 19 12.03 6.28 -1.13
CA GLU A 19 11.56 6.06 0.23
C GLU A 19 10.61 7.17 0.70
N LEU A 20 10.90 8.43 0.37
CA LEU A 20 9.97 9.54 0.63
C LEU A 20 8.63 9.34 -0.09
N ARG A 21 8.66 8.84 -1.34
CA ARG A 21 7.44 8.49 -2.08
C ARG A 21 6.67 7.37 -1.38
N ARG A 22 7.34 6.32 -0.90
CA ARG A 22 6.73 5.22 -0.12
C ARG A 22 6.02 5.73 1.12
N VAL A 23 6.69 6.58 1.91
CA VAL A 23 6.12 7.15 3.15
C VAL A 23 4.90 8.01 2.84
N ARG A 24 4.95 8.85 1.80
CA ARG A 24 3.81 9.66 1.36
C ARG A 24 2.64 8.78 0.90
N LEU A 25 2.93 7.71 0.16
CA LEU A 25 1.93 6.75 -0.31
C LEU A 25 1.25 6.07 0.87
N LEU A 26 1.99 5.60 1.87
CA LEU A 26 1.39 5.00 3.06
C LEU A 26 0.42 5.95 3.75
N GLY A 27 0.81 7.22 3.92
CA GLY A 27 -0.10 8.23 4.47
C GLY A 27 -1.35 8.45 3.60
N ALA A 28 -1.22 8.42 2.27
CA ALA A 28 -2.35 8.52 1.36
C ALA A 28 -3.27 7.29 1.43
N ALA A 29 -2.70 6.09 1.45
CA ALA A 29 -3.41 4.82 1.56
C ALA A 29 -4.18 4.72 2.89
N THR A 30 -3.56 5.08 4.02
CA THR A 30 -4.25 5.14 5.32
C THR A 30 -5.46 6.07 5.26
N ARG A 31 -5.31 7.31 4.76
CA ARG A 31 -6.44 8.25 4.61
C ARG A 31 -7.51 7.76 3.64
N ALA A 32 -7.11 7.05 2.58
CA ALA A 32 -8.04 6.46 1.63
C ALA A 32 -8.86 5.35 2.32
N LEU A 33 -8.24 4.50 3.13
CA LEU A 33 -8.93 3.47 3.91
C LEU A 33 -9.89 4.08 4.93
N ASP A 34 -9.50 5.17 5.61
CA ASP A 34 -10.39 5.92 6.52
C ASP A 34 -11.65 6.39 5.79
N LYS A 35 -11.50 6.99 4.61
CA LYS A 35 -12.64 7.46 3.79
C LYS A 35 -13.46 6.30 3.22
N LEU A 36 -12.81 5.20 2.85
CA LEU A 36 -13.48 4.02 2.31
C LEU A 36 -14.37 3.37 3.37
N ALA A 37 -13.91 3.29 4.61
CA ALA A 37 -14.65 2.71 5.75
C ALA A 37 -15.91 3.49 6.13
N LEU A 38 -16.08 4.72 5.63
CA LEU A 38 -17.32 5.49 5.76
C LEU A 38 -18.37 5.12 4.70
N LYS A 39 -17.97 4.41 3.64
CA LYS A 39 -18.80 4.10 2.47
C LYS A 39 -19.07 2.60 2.32
N ILE A 40 -18.04 1.80 2.56
CA ILE A 40 -18.04 0.35 2.38
C ILE A 40 -17.68 -0.29 3.72
N SER A 41 -18.44 -1.32 4.09
CA SER A 41 -18.19 -2.10 5.31
C SER A 41 -17.07 -3.11 5.07
N PHE A 42 -16.09 -3.10 5.95
CA PHE A 42 -15.05 -4.12 6.09
C PHE A 42 -14.49 -4.02 7.51
N ASP A 43 -13.90 -5.10 8.02
CA ASP A 43 -13.47 -5.19 9.41
C ASP A 43 -12.05 -4.64 9.58
N GLU A 44 -11.14 -5.05 8.70
CA GLU A 44 -9.73 -4.70 8.76
C GLU A 44 -9.12 -4.59 7.36
N ALA A 45 -8.04 -3.83 7.26
CA ALA A 45 -7.22 -3.78 6.05
C ALA A 45 -5.73 -3.89 6.40
N TYR A 46 -4.93 -4.43 5.48
CA TYR A 46 -3.50 -4.63 5.63
C TYR A 46 -2.80 -4.14 4.38
N ILE A 47 -1.94 -3.13 4.51
CA ILE A 47 -1.05 -2.71 3.42
C ILE A 47 0.16 -3.66 3.43
N PHE A 48 0.39 -4.37 2.32
CA PHE A 48 1.47 -5.36 2.25
C PHE A 48 2.36 -5.16 1.03
N GLY A 49 3.19 -6.18 0.73
CA GLY A 49 4.01 -6.20 -0.47
C GLY A 49 5.17 -5.22 -0.40
N SER A 50 5.36 -4.47 -1.48
CA SER A 50 6.51 -3.55 -1.62
C SER A 50 6.37 -2.31 -0.73
N ALA A 51 5.15 -1.82 -0.53
CA ALA A 51 4.88 -0.62 0.25
C ALA A 51 5.14 -0.79 1.76
N SER A 52 5.00 -2.02 2.29
CA SER A 52 5.25 -2.30 3.71
C SER A 52 6.73 -2.38 4.09
N LYS A 53 7.64 -2.48 3.11
CA LYS A 53 9.08 -2.66 3.35
C LYS A 53 9.85 -1.36 3.12
N PRO A 54 10.70 -0.90 4.07
CA PRO A 54 11.60 0.22 3.85
C PRO A 54 12.44 0.01 2.58
N PHE A 55 12.50 1.04 1.73
CA PHE A 55 13.17 1.03 0.42
C PHE A 55 12.66 -0.02 -0.57
N GLY A 56 11.50 -0.64 -0.32
CA GLY A 56 10.93 -1.69 -1.16
C GLY A 56 10.06 -1.18 -2.32
N PHE A 57 9.59 0.07 -2.24
CA PHE A 57 8.63 0.65 -3.17
C PHE A 57 9.30 1.56 -4.20
N ASN A 58 8.96 1.40 -5.48
CA ASN A 58 9.51 2.20 -6.57
C ASN A 58 8.41 2.67 -7.54
N ALA A 59 8.79 3.29 -8.65
CA ALA A 59 7.85 3.90 -9.58
C ALA A 59 6.95 2.93 -10.35
N LEU A 60 7.34 1.66 -10.42
CA LEU A 60 6.61 0.56 -11.08
C LEU A 60 5.92 -0.36 -10.06
N SER A 61 5.97 -0.01 -8.77
CA SER A 61 5.35 -0.81 -7.72
C SER A 61 3.85 -0.54 -7.65
N ASP A 62 3.10 -1.62 -7.49
CA ASP A 62 1.66 -1.56 -7.19
C ASP A 62 1.44 -1.34 -5.69
N LEU A 63 0.25 -0.86 -5.31
CA LEU A 63 -0.18 -0.80 -3.92
C LEU A 63 -1.05 -2.02 -3.59
N ASP A 64 -0.51 -2.93 -2.78
CA ASP A 64 -1.17 -4.16 -2.37
C ASP A 64 -1.93 -3.98 -1.04
N ILE A 65 -3.24 -4.26 -1.02
CA ILE A 65 -4.08 -4.13 0.19
C ILE A 65 -4.93 -5.38 0.40
N GLY A 66 -4.79 -6.01 1.57
CA GLY A 66 -5.62 -7.15 1.99
C GLY A 66 -6.76 -6.69 2.88
N PHE A 67 -7.94 -7.27 2.73
CA PHE A 67 -9.14 -6.94 3.50
C PHE A 67 -9.71 -8.16 4.24
N PHE A 68 -10.23 -7.95 5.44
CA PHE A 68 -11.22 -8.83 6.07
C PHE A 68 -12.58 -8.13 6.09
N GLY A 69 -13.66 -8.88 5.92
CA GLY A 69 -15.04 -8.43 5.94
C GLY A 69 -15.49 -7.66 4.69
N LEU A 70 -14.60 -7.50 3.69
CA LEU A 70 -14.97 -6.87 2.42
C LEU A 70 -15.82 -7.84 1.60
N LYS A 71 -17.02 -7.41 1.22
CA LYS A 71 -17.96 -8.24 0.45
C LYS A 71 -17.61 -8.19 -1.04
N ASP A 72 -17.83 -9.30 -1.75
CA ASP A 72 -17.56 -9.42 -3.20
C ASP A 72 -18.20 -8.31 -4.03
N ARG A 73 -19.44 -7.94 -3.68
CA ARG A 73 -20.19 -6.87 -4.37
C ARG A 73 -19.52 -5.50 -4.27
N ASP A 74 -18.72 -5.28 -3.24
CA ASP A 74 -18.06 -4.01 -2.92
C ASP A 74 -16.58 -4.02 -3.38
N PHE A 75 -16.07 -5.16 -3.88
CA PHE A 75 -14.67 -5.37 -4.26
C PHE A 75 -14.19 -4.36 -5.32
N PHE A 76 -14.86 -4.30 -6.47
CA PHE A 76 -14.45 -3.41 -7.55
C PHE A 76 -14.64 -1.93 -7.19
N GLU A 77 -15.65 -1.60 -6.40
CA GLU A 77 -15.85 -0.24 -5.91
C GLU A 77 -14.72 0.19 -4.96
N ALA A 78 -14.33 -0.69 -4.04
CA ALA A 78 -13.20 -0.45 -3.14
C ALA A 78 -11.89 -0.24 -3.93
N MET A 79 -11.59 -1.11 -4.89
CA MET A 79 -10.39 -0.99 -5.73
C MET A 79 -10.37 0.33 -6.50
N ALA A 80 -11.47 0.68 -7.19
CA ALA A 80 -11.58 1.93 -7.94
C ALA A 80 -11.51 3.17 -7.04
N PHE A 81 -12.09 3.10 -5.83
CA PHE A 81 -12.00 4.16 -4.84
C PHE A 81 -10.56 4.39 -4.38
N LEU A 82 -9.84 3.33 -4.02
CA LEU A 82 -8.47 3.41 -3.55
C LEU A 82 -7.51 3.93 -4.63
N SER A 83 -7.64 3.45 -5.87
CA SER A 83 -6.84 3.95 -7.00
C SER A 83 -7.00 5.46 -7.15
N ARG A 84 -8.25 5.95 -7.18
CA ARG A 84 -8.54 7.38 -7.29
C ARG A 84 -8.01 8.21 -6.11
N GLU A 85 -8.21 7.75 -4.87
CA GLU A 85 -7.80 8.52 -3.68
C GLU A 85 -6.29 8.53 -3.45
N THR A 86 -5.60 7.46 -3.84
CA THR A 86 -4.12 7.38 -3.72
C THR A 86 -3.40 7.99 -4.92
N GLY A 87 -4.08 8.15 -6.05
CA GLY A 87 -3.49 8.61 -7.30
C GLY A 87 -2.57 7.57 -7.95
N LEU A 88 -2.74 6.29 -7.61
CA LEU A 88 -2.06 5.18 -8.26
C LEU A 88 -3.01 4.49 -9.23
N ASP A 89 -2.55 4.31 -10.46
CA ASP A 89 -3.29 3.55 -11.47
C ASP A 89 -3.39 2.06 -11.10
N ASN A 90 -2.37 1.54 -10.41
CA ASN A 90 -2.30 0.13 -9.99
C ASN A 90 -2.48 -0.01 -8.48
N VAL A 91 -3.65 -0.48 -8.08
CA VAL A 91 -3.95 -0.95 -6.72
C VAL A 91 -4.45 -2.38 -6.83
N ASP A 92 -3.76 -3.31 -6.17
CA ASP A 92 -4.21 -4.70 -6.07
C ASP A 92 -4.85 -4.92 -4.71
N ILE A 93 -6.04 -5.51 -4.69
CA ILE A 93 -6.74 -5.81 -3.45
C ILE A 93 -7.08 -7.29 -3.36
N VAL A 94 -6.98 -7.85 -2.16
CA VAL A 94 -7.31 -9.26 -1.89
C VAL A 94 -8.22 -9.38 -0.67
N GLN A 95 -9.18 -10.31 -0.71
CA GLN A 95 -9.96 -10.70 0.48
C GLN A 95 -9.20 -11.80 1.23
N LEU A 96 -9.02 -11.69 2.54
CA LEU A 96 -8.07 -12.47 3.33
C LEU A 96 -8.65 -13.73 3.96
N GLU A 97 -9.97 -13.90 4.01
CA GLU A 97 -10.67 -15.01 4.66
C GLU A 97 -10.20 -16.39 4.19
N GLU A 98 -9.86 -16.52 2.91
CA GLU A 98 -9.42 -17.78 2.29
C GLU A 98 -8.13 -17.61 1.47
N HIS A 99 -7.43 -16.48 1.63
CA HIS A 99 -6.25 -16.21 0.82
C HIS A 99 -5.03 -17.00 1.30
N ARG A 100 -4.37 -17.74 0.39
CA ARG A 100 -3.18 -18.57 0.71
C ARG A 100 -2.04 -17.82 1.40
N LEU A 101 -1.97 -16.49 1.24
CA LEU A 101 -0.94 -15.64 1.86
C LEU A 101 -1.43 -14.89 3.09
N ALA A 102 -2.65 -15.12 3.56
CA ALA A 102 -3.26 -14.38 4.68
C ALA A 102 -2.33 -14.35 5.89
N ASP A 103 -1.89 -15.50 6.40
CA ASP A 103 -0.98 -15.58 7.55
C ASP A 103 0.30 -14.75 7.39
N LYS A 104 0.85 -14.70 6.17
CA LYS A 104 2.04 -13.91 5.88
C LYS A 104 1.72 -12.41 5.88
N ILE A 105 0.62 -12.03 5.24
CA ILE A 105 0.14 -10.65 5.17
C ILE A 105 -0.18 -10.12 6.56
N LEU A 106 -0.81 -10.91 7.43
CA LEU A 106 -1.11 -10.49 8.80
C LEU A 106 0.16 -10.26 9.65
N ARG A 107 1.22 -11.06 9.42
CA ARG A 107 2.49 -10.94 10.15
C ARG A 107 3.37 -9.79 9.65
N GLU A 108 3.44 -9.59 8.34
CA GLU A 108 4.39 -8.65 7.70
C GLU A 108 3.74 -7.34 7.23
N GLY A 109 2.41 -7.32 7.12
CA GLY A 109 1.64 -6.18 6.63
C GLY A 109 1.46 -5.10 7.68
N ILE A 110 1.24 -3.88 7.21
CA ILE A 110 0.86 -2.75 8.05
C ILE A 110 -0.65 -2.81 8.25
N ARG A 111 -1.08 -3.21 9.44
CA ARG A 111 -2.50 -3.24 9.81
C ARG A 111 -3.07 -1.84 9.88
N TRP A 112 -4.14 -1.62 9.13
CA TRP A 112 -5.07 -0.52 9.31
C TRP A 112 -6.27 -1.02 10.11
N LYS A 113 -6.67 -0.25 11.12
CA LYS A 113 -7.88 -0.49 11.89
C LYS A 113 -8.63 0.83 11.98
N LYS A 114 -9.96 0.75 11.83
CA LYS A 114 -10.83 1.89 12.07
C LYS A 114 -10.54 2.46 13.46
N SER A 115 -10.27 3.76 13.52
CA SER A 115 -10.21 4.46 14.80
C SER A 115 -11.64 4.57 15.32
N ASP A 116 -11.86 4.13 16.57
CA ASP A 116 -13.14 4.27 17.27
C ASP A 116 -13.54 5.74 17.46
#